data_AF-A0A967Y0F9-F1
#
_entry.id   AF-A0A967Y0F9-F1
#
_cell.length_a   1.000
_cell.length_b   1.000
_cell.length_c   1.000
_cell.angle_alpha   90.00
_cell.angle_beta   90.00
_cell.angle_gamma   90.00
#
_symmetry.space_group_name_H-M   'P 1'
#
loop_
_entity.id
_entity.type
_entity.pdbx_description
1 polymer ?
#
loop_
_entity_poly.entity_id
_entity_poly.type
_entity_poly.pdbx_seq_one_letter_code
_entity_poly.pdbx_strand_id
1 'polypeptide(L)'
;APSGASVSSRDFDYKLGWLDRFREHLDRTADPEDDLILAGDLNVAPDDRDVANPLLWGGSVLCHPAARDALERIREWGLVDV
;
A
#
# COMPACT_ATOMS: atom_id res chain seq x y z
N ALA A 1 4.86 -12.77 5.93
CA ALA A 1 3.61 -12.02 5.73
C ALA A 1 3.96 -10.60 5.29
N PRO A 2 3.16 -9.90 4.46
CA PRO A 2 3.56 -8.68 3.77
C PRO A 2 3.64 -7.42 4.66
N SER A 3 3.51 -7.54 5.99
CA SER A 3 3.53 -6.39 6.90
C SER A 3 4.87 -5.65 6.92
N GLY A 4 5.97 -6.36 6.61
CA GLY A 4 7.34 -5.88 6.78
C GLY A 4 7.80 -6.00 8.24
N ALA A 5 9.04 -6.43 8.47
CA ALA A 5 9.60 -6.54 9.82
C ALA A 5 10.39 -5.28 10.21
N SER A 6 11.24 -4.79 9.30
CA SER A 6 11.92 -3.49 9.40
C SER A 6 12.18 -2.94 8.01
N VAL A 7 12.38 -1.62 7.89
CA VAL A 7 12.60 -0.96 6.59
C VAL A 7 13.83 -1.49 5.86
N SER A 8 14.84 -1.97 6.58
CA SER A 8 16.06 -2.54 6.01
C SER A 8 16.00 -4.06 5.79
N SER A 9 14.86 -4.71 6.04
CA SER A 9 14.72 -6.15 5.90
C SER A 9 14.22 -6.55 4.53
N ARG A 10 14.56 -7.78 4.11
CA ARG A 10 14.02 -8.39 2.90
C ARG A 10 12.49 -8.52 2.92
N ASP A 11 11.87 -8.49 4.10
CA ASP A 11 10.41 -8.52 4.21
C ASP A 11 9.78 -7.22 3.74
N PHE A 12 10.47 -6.09 3.91
CA PHE A 12 10.00 -4.80 3.38
C PHE A 12 10.15 -4.75 1.86
N ASP A 13 11.27 -5.24 1.31
CA ASP A 13 11.41 -5.40 -0.15
C ASP A 13 10.30 -6.32 -0.72
N TYR A 14 10.02 -7.41 -0.01
CA TYR A 14 8.93 -8.33 -0.38
C TYR A 14 7.56 -7.63 -0.35
N LYS A 15 7.30 -6.81 0.66
CA LYS A 15 6.07 -6.00 0.76
C LYS A 15 5.91 -5.08 -0.44
N LEU A 16 6.94 -4.32 -0.78
CA LEU A 16 6.90 -3.40 -1.93
C LEU A 16 6.65 -4.17 -3.23
N GLY A 17 7.39 -5.25 -3.47
CA GLY A 17 7.17 -6.08 -4.65
C GLY A 17 5.81 -6.78 -4.66
N TRP A 18 5.19 -7.03 -3.50
CA TRP A 18 3.83 -7.57 -3.42
C TRP A 18 2.80 -6.52 -3.84
N LEU A 19 2.93 -5.27 -3.39
CA LEU A 19 2.05 -4.16 -3.79
C LEU A 19 2.13 -3.91 -5.30
N ASP A 20 3.33 -3.94 -5.88
CA ASP A 20 3.52 -3.80 -7.33
C ASP A 20 2.84 -4.96 -8.10
N ARG A 21 3.03 -6.21 -7.68
CA ARG A 21 2.33 -7.35 -8.29
C ARG A 21 0.82 -7.28 -8.13
N PHE A 22 0.33 -6.66 -7.05
CA PHE A 22 -1.10 -6.49 -6.85
C PHE A 22 -1.68 -5.45 -7.81
N ARG A 23 -0.98 -4.34 -8.04
CA ARG A 23 -1.29 -3.40 -9.12
C ARG A 23 -1.36 -4.08 -10.49
N GLU A 24 -0.34 -4.88 -10.83
CA GLU A 24 -0.30 -5.66 -12.08
C GLU A 24 -1.38 -6.75 -12.17
N HIS A 25 -1.90 -7.20 -11.03
CA HIS A 25 -3.01 -8.13 -10.98
C HIS A 25 -4.30 -7.42 -11.39
N LEU A 26 -4.58 -6.24 -10.82
CA LEU A 26 -5.74 -5.42 -11.20
C LEU A 26 -5.75 -5.14 -12.71
N ASP A 27 -4.61 -4.75 -13.31
CA ASP A 27 -4.49 -4.53 -14.76
C ASP A 27 -4.89 -5.73 -15.62
N ARG A 28 -4.72 -6.95 -15.11
CA ARG A 28 -4.96 -8.18 -15.88
C ARG A 28 -6.34 -8.78 -15.63
N THR A 29 -6.97 -8.46 -14.51
CA THR A 29 -8.15 -9.20 -14.04
C THR A 29 -9.38 -8.36 -13.80
N ALA A 30 -9.27 -7.03 -13.89
CA ALA A 30 -10.39 -6.12 -13.70
C ALA A 30 -10.32 -4.95 -14.70
N ASP A 31 -11.43 -4.24 -14.83
CA ASP A 31 -11.52 -2.98 -15.57
C ASP A 31 -11.79 -1.82 -14.57
N PRO A 32 -11.08 -0.69 -14.64
CA PRO A 32 -11.37 0.48 -13.79
C PRO A 32 -12.80 1.03 -13.93
N GLU A 33 -13.50 0.73 -15.03
CA GLU A 33 -14.89 1.16 -15.26
C GLU A 33 -15.92 0.24 -14.60
N ASP A 34 -15.52 -0.94 -14.11
CA ASP A 34 -16.42 -1.89 -13.44
C ASP A 34 -16.65 -1.55 -11.96
N ASP A 35 -17.82 -1.96 -11.44
CA ASP A 35 -18.10 -1.92 -10.00
C ASP A 35 -17.17 -2.88 -9.23
N LEU A 36 -16.14 -2.33 -8.58
CA LEU A 36 -15.15 -3.08 -7.81
C LEU A 36 -14.92 -2.48 -6.42
N ILE A 37 -14.89 -3.34 -5.41
CA ILE A 37 -14.48 -2.97 -4.05
C ILE A 37 -13.15 -3.66 -3.74
N LEU A 38 -12.14 -2.87 -3.42
CA LEU A 38 -10.89 -3.33 -2.86
C LEU A 38 -10.90 -3.04 -1.37
N ALA A 39 -10.92 -4.09 -0.55
CA ALA A 39 -10.86 -3.98 0.90
C ALA A 39 -9.94 -5.05 1.49
N GLY A 40 -9.25 -4.69 2.57
CA GLY A 40 -8.36 -5.61 3.27
C GLY A 40 -7.35 -4.87 4.14
N ASP A 41 -6.51 -5.64 4.83
CA ASP A 41 -5.40 -5.09 5.59
C ASP A 41 -4.16 -4.93 4.69
N LEU A 42 -4.06 -3.76 4.03
CA LEU A 42 -2.92 -3.42 3.18
C LEU A 42 -1.64 -3.12 3.96
N ASN A 43 -1.71 -3.03 5.30
CA ASN A 43 -0.59 -2.68 6.17
C ASN A 43 0.14 -1.39 5.76
N VAL A 44 -0.56 -0.41 5.18
CA VAL A 44 0.00 0.90 4.81
C VAL A 44 -0.94 1.99 5.32
N ALA A 45 -0.38 2.98 6.03
CA ALA A 45 -1.07 4.20 6.41
C ALA A 45 -0.80 5.26 5.33
N PRO A 46 -1.79 5.64 4.49
CA PRO A 46 -1.56 6.48 3.32
C PRO A 46 -1.14 7.91 3.69
N ASP A 47 -1.68 8.45 4.78
CA ASP A 47 -1.42 9.82 5.23
C ASP A 47 -1.10 9.86 6.73
N ASP A 48 -0.56 10.98 7.20
CA ASP A 48 -0.28 11.22 8.61
C ASP A 48 -1.56 11.29 9.44
N ARG A 49 -2.69 11.71 8.86
CA ARG A 49 -4.00 11.69 9.55
C ARG A 49 -4.46 10.28 9.95
N ASP A 50 -3.90 9.25 9.33
CA ASP A 50 -4.22 7.84 9.59
C ASP A 50 -3.38 7.25 10.74
N VAL A 51 -2.52 8.08 11.35
CA VAL A 51 -1.52 7.66 12.33
C VAL A 51 -1.64 8.50 13.59
N ALA A 52 -1.79 7.85 14.74
CA ALA A 52 -1.99 8.56 16.02
C ALA A 52 -0.81 9.48 16.40
N ASN A 53 0.42 9.16 15.99
CA ASN A 53 1.60 10.01 16.20
C ASN A 53 2.55 9.96 14.99
N PRO A 54 2.31 10.77 13.96
CA PRO A 54 3.07 10.69 12.71
C PRO A 54 4.58 10.91 12.87
N LEU A 55 4.97 11.76 13.83
CA LEU A 55 6.39 12.01 14.13
C LEU A 55 7.11 10.77 14.64
N LEU A 56 6.43 9.96 15.47
CA LEU A 56 7.00 8.72 16.01
C LEU A 56 7.02 7.60 14.97
N TRP A 57 6.00 7.54 14.11
CA TRP A 57 5.73 6.38 13.25
C TRP A 57 6.11 6.59 11.78
N GLY A 58 6.44 7.80 11.34
CA GLY A 58 6.72 8.12 9.93
C GLY A 58 7.85 7.31 9.29
N GLY A 59 8.80 6.82 10.09
CA GLY A 59 9.86 5.92 9.63
C GLY A 59 9.54 4.43 9.70
N SER A 60 8.35 4.04 10.16
CA SER A 60 7.94 2.64 10.29
C SER A 60 7.60 2.02 8.93
N VAL A 61 7.62 0.69 8.86
CA VAL A 61 7.22 -0.06 7.66
C VAL A 61 5.77 0.21 7.21
N LEU A 62 4.91 0.74 8.10
CA LEU A 62 3.51 1.08 7.80
C LEU A 62 3.37 2.47 7.16
N CYS A 63 4.26 3.41 7.48
CA CYS A 63 4.16 4.81 7.06
C CYS A 63 5.27 5.23 6.09
N HIS A 64 6.20 4.31 5.79
CA HIS A 64 7.38 4.63 4.98
C HIS A 64 6.97 5.16 3.59
N PRO A 65 7.63 6.22 3.09
CA PRO A 65 7.27 6.84 1.80
C PRO A 65 7.12 5.85 0.65
N ALA A 66 8.07 4.92 0.49
CA ALA A 66 8.00 3.90 -0.56
C ALA A 66 6.74 3.01 -0.49
N ALA A 67 6.22 2.74 0.72
CA ALA A 67 4.99 1.96 0.88
C ALA A 67 3.76 2.80 0.55
N ARG A 68 3.75 4.09 0.93
CA ARG A 68 2.71 5.06 0.53
C ARG A 68 2.67 5.24 -0.98
N ASP A 69 3.83 5.41 -1.63
CA ASP A 69 3.91 5.52 -3.09
C ASP A 69 3.40 4.27 -3.80
N ALA A 70 3.68 3.09 -3.26
CA ALA A 70 3.17 1.83 -3.81
C ALA A 70 1.64 1.70 -3.68
N LEU A 71 1.08 2.16 -2.56
CA LEU A 71 -0.38 2.22 -2.39
C LEU A 71 -1.02 3.25 -3.33
N GLU A 72 -0.41 4.43 -3.50
CA GLU A 72 -0.94 5.45 -4.41
C GLU A 72 -0.94 4.96 -5.86
N ARG A 73 0.08 4.21 -6.31
CA ARG A 73 0.06 3.58 -7.64
C ARG A 73 -1.13 2.62 -7.82
N ILE A 74 -1.48 1.86 -6.78
CA ILE A 74 -2.69 1.00 -6.78
C ILE A 74 -3.94 1.86 -6.90
N ARG A 75 -4.01 2.96 -6.17
CA ARG A 75 -5.15 3.89 -6.21
C ARG A 75 -5.32 4.56 -7.58
N GLU A 76 -4.22 5.00 -8.19
CA GLU A 76 -4.18 5.61 -9.53
C GLU A 76 -4.72 4.70 -10.64
N TRP A 77 -4.88 3.40 -10.38
CA TRP A 77 -5.57 2.48 -11.29
C TRP A 77 -7.03 2.89 -11.57
N GLY A 78 -7.65 3.69 -10.68
CA GLY A 78 -9.04 4.13 -10.79
C GLY A 78 -9.83 3.99 -9.49
N LEU A 79 -9.17 3.66 -8.38
CA LEU A 79 -9.82 3.47 -7.08
C LEU A 79 -9.95 4.80 -6.34
N VAL A 80 -11.02 4.92 -5.56
CA VAL A 80 -11.26 6.06 -4.68
C VAL A 80 -11.30 5.54 -3.24
N ASP A 81 -10.56 6.21 -2.36
CA ASP A 81 -10.65 6.01 -0.91
C ASP A 81 -11.87 6.79 -0.40
N VAL A 82 -12.80 6.09 0.25
CA VAL A 82 -14.17 6.56 0.55
C VAL A 82 -14.37 6.98 2.01
#